data_AF-A0A7C7HTB7-F1
#
_entry.id   AF-A0A7C7HTB7-F1
#
_cell.length_a   1.000
_cell.length_b   1.000
_cell.length_c   1.000
_cell.angle_alpha   90.00
_cell.angle_beta   90.00
_cell.angle_gamma   90.00
#
_symmetry.space_group_name_H-M   'P 1'
#
loop_
_entity.id
_entity.type
_entity.pdbx_description
1 polymer ?
#
loop_
_entity_poly.entity_id
_entity_poly.type
_entity_poly.pdbx_seq_one_letter_code
_entity_poly.pdbx_strand_id
1 'polypeptide(L)'
;MFPSFVWKTQLKQDIIKRVSQDVVSALELLRQAKPGLESSLSWQSDHDLYQSERFGQLRSSIQEAVTKVFEFLKIADTPFVMTGLWANMNAPGSSHKMHNHPNNVLSGVYYAQTGKGADTINFHDPRPQKDVIKPPVTELTADNTDQVVVTVNDGTLLVFPS
;
A
#
# COMPACT_ATOMS: atom_id res chain seq x y z
N MET A 1 -14.06 21.23 7.49
CA MET A 1 -12.94 20.94 6.57
C MET A 1 -13.11 19.54 5.99
N PHE A 2 -12.45 19.23 4.86
CA PHE A 2 -12.56 17.96 4.12
C PHE A 2 -11.19 17.23 4.04
N PRO A 3 -10.71 16.63 5.13
CA PRO A 3 -9.41 15.98 5.14
C PRO A 3 -9.40 14.67 4.33
N SER A 4 -8.26 14.38 3.71
CA SER A 4 -7.94 13.05 3.19
C SER A 4 -7.10 12.29 4.21
N PHE A 5 -7.44 11.02 4.45
CA PHE A 5 -6.78 10.21 5.46
C PHE A 5 -5.91 9.12 4.83
N VAL A 6 -4.77 8.86 5.49
CA VAL A 6 -3.96 7.66 5.28
C VAL A 6 -3.91 6.93 6.61
N TRP A 7 -4.50 5.74 6.67
CA TRP A 7 -4.51 4.91 7.88
C TRP A 7 -3.29 4.00 7.88
N LYS A 8 -2.38 4.22 8.84
CA LYS A 8 -1.16 3.42 9.01
C LYS A 8 -1.30 2.47 10.20
N THR A 9 -1.07 1.18 9.94
CA THR A 9 -1.06 0.11 10.94
C THR A 9 0.30 -0.59 10.93
N GLN A 10 0.89 -0.80 12.11
CA GLN A 10 2.02 -1.70 12.27
C GLN A 10 1.52 -3.06 12.75
N LEU A 11 1.75 -4.12 11.98
CA LEU A 11 1.37 -5.47 12.43
C LEU A 11 2.23 -5.93 13.61
N LYS A 12 1.67 -6.83 14.44
CA LYS A 12 2.42 -7.42 15.55
C LYS A 12 3.55 -8.31 15.04
N GLN A 13 4.64 -8.38 15.78
CA GLN A 13 5.87 -9.09 15.36
C GLN A 13 5.66 -10.58 15.03
N ASP A 14 4.77 -11.25 15.75
CA ASP A 14 4.39 -12.64 15.49
C ASP A 14 3.61 -12.78 14.17
N ILE A 15 2.72 -11.84 13.86
CA ILE A 15 1.99 -11.79 12.59
C ILE A 15 2.96 -11.49 11.44
N ILE A 16 3.86 -10.51 11.61
CA ILE A 16 4.88 -10.17 10.61
C ILE A 16 5.71 -11.40 10.25
N LYS A 17 6.22 -12.14 11.24
CA LYS A 17 7.04 -13.34 11.00
C LYS A 17 6.29 -14.38 10.15
N ARG A 18 5.02 -14.66 10.49
CA ARG A 18 4.20 -15.63 9.75
C ARG A 18 3.90 -15.16 8.34
N VAL A 19 3.41 -13.92 8.21
CA VAL A 19 3.09 -13.33 6.91
C VAL A 19 4.33 -13.25 6.02
N SER A 20 5.47 -12.77 6.53
CA SER A 20 6.70 -12.69 5.75
C SER A 20 7.18 -14.09 5.32
N GLN A 21 7.09 -15.11 6.17
CA GLN A 21 7.44 -16.47 5.77
C GLN A 21 6.56 -17.00 4.64
N ASP A 22 5.24 -16.86 4.74
CA ASP A 22 4.29 -17.36 3.75
C ASP A 22 4.36 -16.56 2.43
N VAL A 23 4.38 -15.23 2.53
CA VAL A 23 4.43 -14.31 1.39
C VAL A 23 5.77 -14.46 0.66
N VAL A 24 6.91 -14.29 1.34
CA VAL A 24 8.22 -14.29 0.66
C VAL A 24 8.47 -15.63 -0.03
N SER A 25 8.13 -16.75 0.63
CA SER A 25 8.26 -18.08 0.01
C SER A 25 7.37 -18.23 -1.23
N ALA A 26 6.13 -17.72 -1.19
CA ALA A 26 5.23 -17.75 -2.34
C ALA A 26 5.75 -16.88 -3.50
N LEU A 27 6.28 -15.69 -3.20
CA LEU A 27 6.80 -14.77 -4.21
C LEU A 27 8.04 -15.32 -4.91
N GLU A 28 8.95 -15.97 -4.18
CA GLU A 28 10.11 -16.61 -4.78
C GLU A 28 9.72 -17.74 -5.75
N LEU A 29 8.73 -18.56 -5.38
CA LEU A 29 8.20 -19.59 -6.27
C LEU A 29 7.54 -18.99 -7.53
N LEU A 30 6.73 -17.95 -7.36
CA LEU A 30 6.07 -17.26 -8.48
C LEU A 30 7.08 -16.59 -9.41
N ARG A 31 8.18 -16.04 -8.87
CA ARG A 31 9.26 -15.46 -9.66
C ARG A 31 9.97 -16.50 -10.51
N GLN A 32 10.32 -17.63 -9.89
CA GLN A 32 11.01 -18.74 -10.58
C GLN A 32 10.13 -19.37 -11.67
N ALA A 33 8.80 -19.39 -11.48
CA ALA A 33 7.86 -19.92 -12.46
C ALA A 33 7.67 -19.02 -13.70
N LYS A 34 8.08 -17.74 -13.66
CA LYS A 34 8.06 -16.81 -14.80
C LYS A 34 9.49 -16.39 -15.20
N PRO A 35 10.31 -17.30 -15.77
CA PRO A 35 11.66 -16.95 -16.24
C PRO A 35 11.58 -15.98 -17.43
N GLY A 36 12.30 -14.86 -17.35
CA GLY A 36 12.36 -13.85 -18.42
C GLY A 36 12.23 -12.38 -17.98
N LEU A 37 11.85 -12.12 -16.72
CA LEU A 37 11.78 -10.75 -16.15
C LEU A 37 13.11 -10.22 -15.58
N GLU A 38 14.22 -10.94 -15.80
CA GLU A 38 15.53 -10.68 -15.16
C GLU A 38 16.15 -9.33 -15.53
N SER A 39 15.69 -8.67 -16.60
CA SER A 39 16.18 -7.35 -17.03
C SER A 39 15.36 -6.17 -16.51
N SER A 40 14.24 -6.41 -15.81
CA SER A 40 13.39 -5.35 -15.27
C SER A 40 13.78 -4.97 -13.85
N LEU A 41 13.80 -3.67 -13.54
CA LEU A 41 14.00 -3.19 -12.17
C LEU A 41 12.81 -3.49 -11.25
N SER A 42 11.67 -3.96 -11.79
CA SER A 42 10.47 -4.27 -11.02
C SER A 42 9.76 -5.50 -11.59
N TRP A 43 9.45 -6.45 -10.71
CA TRP A 43 8.61 -7.61 -10.98
C TRP A 43 7.26 -7.44 -10.29
N GLN A 44 6.19 -7.89 -10.96
CA GLN A 44 4.82 -7.88 -10.43
C GLN A 44 4.16 -9.25 -10.66
N SER A 45 3.41 -9.73 -9.66
CA SER A 45 2.59 -10.94 -9.79
C SER A 45 1.28 -10.68 -10.56
N ASP A 46 0.50 -11.74 -10.77
CA ASP A 46 -0.91 -11.57 -11.13
C ASP A 46 -1.72 -11.02 -9.94
N HIS A 47 -2.95 -10.55 -10.19
CA HIS A 47 -3.77 -9.80 -9.23
C HIS A 47 -4.70 -10.66 -8.36
N ASP A 48 -4.55 -11.99 -8.46
CA ASP A 48 -5.42 -12.99 -7.84
C ASP A 48 -4.77 -13.68 -6.64
N LEU A 49 -3.72 -13.09 -6.03
CA LEU A 49 -3.08 -13.67 -4.84
C LEU A 49 -4.06 -13.86 -3.68
N TYR A 50 -5.16 -13.09 -3.67
CA TYR A 50 -6.23 -13.23 -2.70
C TYR A 50 -6.92 -14.60 -2.75
N GLN A 51 -6.79 -15.36 -3.85
CA GLN A 51 -7.38 -16.70 -3.97
C GLN A 51 -6.54 -17.79 -3.30
N SER A 52 -5.26 -17.51 -3.01
CA SER A 52 -4.34 -18.48 -2.42
C SER A 52 -4.40 -18.44 -0.89
N GLU A 53 -4.57 -19.62 -0.28
CA GLU A 53 -4.58 -19.81 1.18
C GLU A 53 -3.28 -19.32 1.85
N ARG A 54 -2.15 -19.28 1.11
CA ARG A 54 -0.87 -18.75 1.62
C ARG A 54 -0.97 -17.27 2.02
N PHE A 55 -1.91 -16.52 1.45
CA PHE A 55 -2.14 -15.12 1.79
C PHE A 55 -3.26 -14.95 2.82
N GLY A 56 -3.82 -16.03 3.37
CA GLY A 56 -4.96 -15.97 4.29
C GLY A 56 -4.69 -15.11 5.54
N GLN A 57 -3.51 -15.24 6.16
CA GLN A 57 -3.12 -14.44 7.33
C GLN A 57 -3.01 -12.94 6.99
N LEU A 58 -2.44 -12.61 5.83
CA LEU A 58 -2.34 -11.24 5.34
C LEU A 58 -3.74 -10.68 5.01
N ARG A 59 -4.56 -11.44 4.30
CA ARG A 59 -5.95 -11.09 3.99
C ARG A 59 -6.75 -10.79 5.25
N SER A 60 -6.64 -11.60 6.29
CA SER A 60 -7.31 -11.35 7.57
C SER A 60 -6.85 -10.03 8.21
N SER A 61 -5.55 -9.72 8.14
CA SER A 61 -5.00 -8.45 8.66
C SER A 61 -5.49 -7.24 7.86
N ILE A 62 -5.59 -7.37 6.52
CA ILE A 62 -6.17 -6.36 5.64
C ILE A 62 -7.67 -6.19 5.95
N GLN A 63 -8.40 -7.29 6.13
CA GLN A 63 -9.83 -7.27 6.44
C GLN A 63 -10.11 -6.50 7.72
N GLU A 64 -9.33 -6.77 8.78
CA GLU A 64 -9.43 -6.06 10.06
C GLU A 64 -9.14 -4.56 9.91
N ALA A 65 -8.07 -4.21 9.18
CA ALA A 65 -7.71 -2.82 8.95
C ALA A 65 -8.80 -2.05 8.18
N VAL A 66 -9.33 -2.62 7.10
CA VAL A 66 -10.42 -2.01 6.31
C VAL A 66 -11.70 -1.88 7.13
N THR A 67 -12.03 -2.88 7.95
CA THR A 67 -13.20 -2.81 8.85
C THR A 67 -13.08 -1.62 9.80
N LYS A 68 -11.91 -1.41 10.42
CA LYS A 68 -11.63 -0.24 11.27
C LYS A 68 -11.71 1.09 10.51
N VAL A 69 -11.30 1.12 9.24
CA VAL A 69 -11.46 2.30 8.38
C VAL A 69 -12.93 2.62 8.14
N PHE A 70 -13.75 1.62 7.83
CA PHE A 70 -15.19 1.82 7.66
C PHE A 70 -15.87 2.29 8.95
N GLU A 71 -15.52 1.71 10.11
CA GLU A 71 -15.99 2.17 11.42
C GLU A 71 -15.61 3.62 11.72
N PHE A 72 -14.38 4.02 11.34
CA PHE A 72 -13.90 5.39 11.47
C PHE A 72 -14.69 6.35 10.57
N LEU A 73 -14.88 5.98 9.31
CA LEU A 73 -15.61 6.78 8.32
C LEU A 73 -17.14 6.75 8.51
N LYS A 74 -17.66 5.94 9.44
CA LYS A 74 -19.10 5.71 9.63
C LYS A 74 -19.78 5.18 8.38
N ILE A 75 -19.07 4.35 7.62
CA ILE A 75 -19.64 3.58 6.52
C ILE A 75 -20.43 2.42 7.14
N ALA A 76 -21.62 2.15 6.59
CA ALA A 76 -22.45 1.05 7.06
C ALA A 76 -21.69 -0.28 7.01
N ASP A 77 -22.03 -1.20 7.92
CA ASP A 77 -21.46 -2.54 7.93
C ASP A 77 -21.95 -3.34 6.71
N THR A 78 -21.26 -3.11 5.59
CA THR A 78 -21.52 -3.75 4.30
C THR A 78 -20.35 -4.66 3.97
N PRO A 79 -20.62 -5.90 3.52
CA PRO A 79 -19.56 -6.75 2.98
C PRO A 79 -18.82 -6.01 1.87
N PHE A 80 -17.49 -5.98 1.96
CA PHE A 80 -16.64 -5.49 0.88
C PHE A 80 -15.95 -6.64 0.19
N VAL A 81 -15.56 -6.39 -1.06
CA VAL A 81 -14.89 -7.36 -1.92
C VAL A 81 -13.47 -6.90 -2.15
N MET A 82 -12.51 -7.79 -1.91
CA MET A 82 -11.13 -7.60 -2.37
C MET A 82 -11.11 -7.83 -3.88
N THR A 83 -10.99 -6.75 -4.64
CA THR A 83 -11.00 -6.76 -6.12
C THR A 83 -9.65 -7.18 -6.71
N GLY A 84 -8.56 -7.03 -5.96
CA GLY A 84 -7.23 -7.44 -6.36
C GLY A 84 -6.26 -7.51 -5.20
N LEU A 85 -5.33 -8.45 -5.28
CA LEU A 85 -4.16 -8.56 -4.41
C LEU A 85 -3.00 -9.07 -5.26
N TRP A 86 -1.95 -8.28 -5.36
CA TRP A 86 -0.72 -8.61 -6.07
C TRP A 86 0.48 -8.22 -5.23
N ALA A 87 1.65 -8.72 -5.64
CA ALA A 87 2.92 -8.39 -5.03
C ALA A 87 3.84 -7.73 -6.05
N ASN A 88 4.71 -6.87 -5.54
CA ASN A 88 5.79 -6.26 -6.31
C ASN A 88 7.13 -6.59 -5.64
N MET A 89 8.13 -6.93 -6.46
CA MET A 89 9.52 -7.05 -6.05
C MET A 89 10.34 -6.07 -6.85
N ASN A 90 11.03 -5.18 -6.15
CA ASN A 90 11.60 -3.97 -6.71
C ASN A 90 13.11 -3.99 -6.46
N ALA A 91 13.90 -3.95 -7.53
CA ALA A 91 15.35 -3.81 -7.44
C ALA A 91 15.74 -2.38 -7.04
N PRO A 92 16.94 -2.16 -6.46
CA PRO A 92 17.43 -0.82 -6.17
C PRO A 92 17.36 0.10 -7.40
N GLY A 93 16.88 1.33 -7.20
CA GLY A 93 16.71 2.32 -8.28
C GLY A 93 15.36 2.24 -9.01
N SER A 94 14.52 1.24 -8.73
CA SER A 94 13.14 1.23 -9.21
C SER A 94 12.28 2.30 -8.51
N SER A 95 11.28 2.79 -9.22
CA SER A 95 10.26 3.67 -8.67
C SER A 95 8.90 3.38 -9.32
N HIS A 96 7.83 3.60 -8.57
CA HIS A 96 6.47 3.55 -9.09
C HIS A 96 6.06 4.96 -9.50
N LYS A 97 5.50 5.09 -10.71
CA LYS A 97 4.92 6.37 -11.15
C LYS A 97 3.71 6.72 -10.29
N MET A 98 3.43 8.01 -10.13
CA MET A 98 2.19 8.47 -9.53
C MET A 98 0.99 7.93 -10.33
N HIS A 99 0.04 7.31 -9.64
CA HIS A 99 -1.19 6.75 -10.21
C HIS A 99 -2.29 6.68 -9.15
N ASN A 100 -3.52 6.43 -9.60
CA ASN A 100 -4.67 6.08 -8.77
C ASN A 100 -5.15 4.67 -9.12
N HIS A 101 -6.15 4.16 -8.39
CA HIS A 101 -6.75 2.84 -8.62
C HIS A 101 -8.23 2.96 -9.00
N PRO A 102 -8.57 3.17 -10.28
CA PRO A 102 -9.94 3.34 -10.73
C PRO A 102 -10.87 2.19 -10.31
N ASN A 103 -12.15 2.51 -10.09
CA ASN A 103 -13.22 1.56 -9.71
C ASN A 103 -13.04 0.90 -8.33
N ASN A 104 -12.20 1.46 -7.47
CA ASN A 104 -12.02 1.02 -6.09
C ASN A 104 -12.36 2.18 -5.13
N VAL A 105 -12.79 1.83 -3.90
CA VAL A 105 -13.07 2.82 -2.84
C VAL A 105 -11.83 3.03 -1.97
N LEU A 106 -11.18 1.93 -1.61
CA LEU A 106 -9.96 1.91 -0.81
C LEU A 106 -8.89 1.09 -1.53
N SER A 107 -7.66 1.59 -1.43
CA SER A 107 -6.44 0.89 -1.80
C SER A 107 -5.58 0.70 -0.56
N GLY A 108 -4.62 -0.22 -0.64
CA GLY A 108 -3.68 -0.44 0.43
C GLY A 108 -2.38 -1.06 -0.04
N VAL A 109 -1.35 -0.92 0.79
CA VAL A 109 -0.04 -1.52 0.56
C VAL A 109 0.48 -2.10 1.87
N TYR A 110 0.93 -3.35 1.81
CA TYR A 110 1.63 -4.02 2.89
C TYR A 110 3.10 -4.18 2.52
N TYR A 111 3.99 -3.72 3.41
CA TYR A 111 5.43 -3.85 3.22
C TYR A 111 5.94 -5.13 3.86
N ALA A 112 6.08 -6.18 3.05
CA ALA A 112 6.60 -7.48 3.52
C ALA A 112 8.10 -7.43 3.86
N GLN A 113 8.87 -6.72 3.04
CA GLN A 113 10.30 -6.51 3.22
C GLN A 113 10.71 -5.18 2.57
N THR A 114 11.34 -4.31 3.35
CA THR A 114 11.82 -2.99 2.92
C THR A 114 13.33 -3.03 2.70
N GLY A 115 13.78 -2.51 1.55
CA GLY A 115 15.19 -2.30 1.26
C GLY A 115 15.69 -0.96 1.82
N LYS A 116 17.01 -0.78 1.89
CA LYS A 116 17.61 0.52 2.26
C LYS A 116 17.15 1.63 1.30
N GLY A 117 16.49 2.66 1.82
CA GLY A 117 15.94 3.78 1.05
C GLY A 117 14.62 3.49 0.34
N ALA A 118 14.04 2.29 0.52
CA ALA A 118 12.73 1.91 0.04
C ALA A 118 11.69 1.90 1.18
N ASP A 119 11.82 2.88 2.08
CA ASP A 119 11.12 3.00 3.35
C ASP A 119 10.15 4.19 3.37
N THR A 120 9.73 4.66 2.21
CA THR A 120 8.77 5.76 2.08
C THR A 120 7.73 5.53 0.98
N ILE A 121 6.58 6.17 1.15
CA ILE A 121 5.58 6.37 0.10
C ILE A 121 5.14 7.84 0.10
N ASN A 122 4.93 8.38 -1.10
CA ASN A 122 4.53 9.76 -1.31
C ASN A 122 3.06 9.80 -1.69
N PHE A 123 2.26 10.52 -0.89
CA PHE A 123 0.87 10.85 -1.22
C PHE A 123 0.80 12.30 -1.68
N HIS A 124 0.06 12.55 -2.75
CA HIS A 124 -0.13 13.88 -3.31
C HIS A 124 -1.52 14.38 -2.99
N ASP A 125 -1.64 15.69 -2.79
CA ASP A 125 -2.90 16.37 -2.54
C ASP A 125 -3.89 16.09 -3.69
N PRO A 126 -5.12 15.62 -3.42
CA PRO A 126 -6.10 15.32 -4.45
C PRO A 126 -6.82 16.57 -4.98
N ARG A 127 -6.63 17.76 -4.37
CA ARG A 127 -7.30 18.98 -4.80
C ARG A 127 -6.79 19.41 -6.17
N PRO A 128 -7.66 19.63 -7.17
CA PRO A 128 -7.22 20.03 -8.51
C PRO A 128 -6.56 21.42 -8.53
N GLN A 129 -6.88 22.27 -7.54
CA GLN A 129 -6.31 23.62 -7.43
C GLN A 129 -4.89 23.64 -6.88
N LYS A 130 -4.34 22.50 -6.43
CA LYS A 130 -3.02 22.48 -5.79
C LYS A 130 -1.93 23.07 -6.68
N ASP A 131 -2.03 22.96 -8.00
CA ASP A 131 -0.99 23.37 -8.95
C ASP A 131 -1.22 24.74 -9.61
N VAL A 132 -2.15 25.57 -9.10
CA VAL A 132 -2.51 26.87 -9.72
C VAL A 132 -1.54 27.99 -9.33
N ILE A 133 -1.70 28.56 -8.13
CA ILE A 133 -0.82 29.60 -7.58
C ILE A 133 -0.50 29.19 -6.15
N LYS A 134 0.79 29.03 -5.84
CA LYS A 134 1.29 28.75 -4.50
C LYS A 134 2.03 29.98 -3.97
N PRO A 135 1.45 30.74 -3.04
CA PRO A 135 2.20 31.76 -2.32
C PRO A 135 3.38 31.11 -1.57
N PRO A 136 4.54 31.78 -1.46
CA PRO A 136 5.61 31.31 -0.60
C PRO A 136 5.10 31.25 0.84
N VAL A 137 5.30 30.11 1.49
CA VAL A 137 4.98 29.90 2.91
C VAL A 137 6.25 30.02 3.74
N THR A 138 6.11 30.48 4.99
CA THR A 138 7.23 30.52 5.94
C THR A 138 7.53 29.13 6.52
N GLU A 139 6.56 28.23 6.50
CA GLU A 139 6.66 26.86 7.02
C GLU A 139 5.59 25.96 6.37
N LEU A 140 5.92 24.67 6.21
CA LEU A 140 4.98 23.65 5.77
C LEU A 140 4.20 23.08 6.96
N THR A 141 2.90 22.92 6.79
CA THR A 141 1.96 22.35 7.76
C THR A 141 1.12 21.29 7.07
N ALA A 142 0.38 20.50 7.86
CA ALA A 142 -0.56 19.52 7.31
C ALA A 142 -1.63 20.15 6.41
N ASP A 143 -1.94 21.43 6.60
CA ASP A 143 -3.00 22.14 5.88
C ASP A 143 -2.52 22.87 4.60
N ASN A 144 -1.22 23.13 4.48
CA ASN A 144 -0.64 23.87 3.34
C ASN A 144 0.32 23.05 2.47
N THR A 145 0.63 21.81 2.85
CA THR A 145 1.44 20.90 2.02
C THR A 145 0.62 20.32 0.87
N ASP A 146 1.27 20.09 -0.28
CA ASP A 146 0.71 19.41 -1.45
C ASP A 146 1.17 17.95 -1.58
N GLN A 147 2.06 17.52 -0.67
CA GLN A 147 2.57 16.16 -0.58
C GLN A 147 2.80 15.76 0.88
N VAL A 148 2.53 14.49 1.18
CA VAL A 148 2.86 13.86 2.46
C VAL A 148 3.75 12.66 2.20
N VAL A 149 4.89 12.59 2.87
CA VAL A 149 5.81 11.45 2.85
C VAL A 149 5.55 10.60 4.09
N VAL A 150 5.16 9.34 3.89
CA VAL A 150 4.94 8.40 4.99
C VAL A 150 6.10 7.43 5.04
N THR A 151 6.86 7.44 6.13
CA THR A 151 7.87 6.42 6.41
C THR A 151 7.21 5.08 6.73
N VAL A 152 7.75 3.99 6.21
CA VAL A 152 7.26 2.62 6.36
C VAL A 152 8.41 1.68 6.71
N ASN A 153 8.09 0.51 7.23
CA ASN A 153 9.05 -0.57 7.49
C ASN A 153 8.34 -1.92 7.34
N ASP A 154 9.09 -3.00 7.52
CA ASP A 154 8.56 -4.36 7.49
C ASP A 154 7.37 -4.51 8.43
N GLY A 155 6.25 -4.98 7.88
CA GLY A 155 5.00 -5.13 8.61
C GLY A 155 4.10 -3.89 8.65
N THR A 156 4.50 -2.78 8.03
CA THR A 156 3.61 -1.62 7.86
C THR A 156 2.52 -1.96 6.83
N LEU A 157 1.26 -1.77 7.21
CA LEU A 157 0.08 -1.79 6.36
C LEU A 157 -0.50 -0.38 6.27
N LEU A 158 -0.65 0.13 5.05
CA LEU A 158 -1.35 1.39 4.77
C LEU A 158 -2.68 1.09 4.08
N VAL A 159 -3.70 1.85 4.45
CA VAL A 159 -5.01 1.91 3.76
C VAL A 159 -5.31 3.37 3.47
N PHE A 160 -5.83 3.66 2.28
CA PHE A 160 -6.13 5.02 1.82
C PHE A 160 -7.20 5.00 0.71
N PRO A 161 -7.89 6.13 0.44
CA PRO A 161 -8.80 6.24 -0.70
C PRO A 161 -8.09 5.98 -2.03
N SER A 162 -8.73 5.20 -2.92
CA SER A 162 -8.18 4.76 -4.22
C SER A 162 -7.95 5.87 -5.26
#